data_AF-W0DTY1-F1
#
_entry.id   AF-W0DTY1-F1
#
_cell.length_a   1.000
_cell.length_b   1.000
_cell.length_c   1.000
_cell.angle_alpha   90.00
_cell.angle_beta   90.00
_cell.angle_gamma   90.00
#
_symmetry.space_group_name_H-M   'P 1'
#
loop_
_entity.id
_entity.type
_entity.pdbx_description
1 polymer ?
#
loop_
_entity_poly.entity_id
_entity_poly.type
_entity_poly.pdbx_seq_one_letter_code
_entity_poly.pdbx_strand_id
1 'polypeptide(L)'
;MREEAQVRWQFAHSDESLVENLLHSSVLKVGKQQHLVLINLAKSRLYLYQVDNGHLDLITDYYVSMGTGGAGKEREGDRKTPIGVYHITDFVPGERLADLYGYGALPLNYPNIWDQSLGRTGHGIWLHGTPSDTFSRPPQSSQGCVVLNNEEMGSLVSKFNVSVATPVIIVNQAEDLMFLESERLEVLSEVQHWLASQGEAFNWADVSVYSYPNEAQLYYATFPDVRREGHLIHQYWRRDQEGAWQLVLQSTDPVQIATRLN
;
A
#
# COMPACT_ATOMS: atom_id res chain seq x y z
N MET A 1 -24.70 8.54 -1.01
CA MET A 1 -25.54 7.44 -1.54
C MET A 1 -25.53 7.31 -3.06
N ARG A 2 -25.92 8.31 -3.87
CA ARG A 2 -25.97 8.14 -5.34
C ARG A 2 -24.60 7.80 -5.97
N GLU A 3 -23.55 8.52 -5.60
CA GLU A 3 -22.19 8.31 -6.13
C GLU A 3 -21.59 6.98 -5.70
N GLU A 4 -21.77 6.60 -4.43
CA GLU A 4 -21.38 5.27 -3.93
C GLU A 4 -22.12 4.15 -4.69
N ALA A 5 -23.44 4.26 -4.83
CA ALA A 5 -24.23 3.25 -5.55
C ALA A 5 -23.78 3.12 -7.01
N GLN A 6 -23.43 4.23 -7.65
CA GLN A 6 -22.88 4.24 -9.00
C GLN A 6 -21.53 3.50 -9.08
N VAL A 7 -20.62 3.77 -8.15
CA VAL A 7 -19.31 3.09 -8.10
C VAL A 7 -19.46 1.60 -7.82
N ARG A 8 -20.32 1.22 -6.86
CA ARG A 8 -20.61 -0.19 -6.57
C ARG A 8 -21.21 -0.90 -7.79
N TRP A 9 -22.12 -0.25 -8.52
CA TRP A 9 -22.71 -0.79 -9.74
C TRP A 9 -21.68 -0.97 -10.87
N GLN A 10 -20.80 0.03 -11.08
CA GLN A 10 -19.71 -0.07 -12.05
C GLN A 10 -18.76 -1.24 -11.73
N PHE A 11 -18.43 -1.42 -10.46
CA PHE A 11 -17.58 -2.53 -10.02
C PHE A 11 -18.27 -3.90 -10.14
N ALA A 12 -19.57 -4.02 -9.88
CA ALA A 12 -20.28 -5.29 -10.06
C ALA A 12 -20.23 -5.82 -11.51
N HIS A 13 -19.80 -4.98 -12.45
CA HIS A 13 -19.60 -5.31 -13.86
C HIS A 13 -18.13 -5.22 -14.29
N SER A 14 -17.17 -5.08 -13.36
CA SER A 14 -15.74 -5.09 -13.69
C SER A 14 -15.23 -6.50 -13.94
N ASP A 15 -14.34 -6.64 -14.92
CA ASP A 15 -13.72 -7.90 -15.30
C ASP A 15 -12.62 -8.30 -14.27
N GLU A 16 -12.64 -9.56 -13.85
CA GLU A 16 -11.65 -10.15 -12.92
C GLU A 16 -10.21 -9.99 -13.46
N SER A 17 -10.04 -10.03 -14.78
CA SER A 17 -8.74 -9.84 -15.44
C SER A 17 -8.11 -8.48 -15.12
N LEU A 18 -8.91 -7.46 -14.80
CA LEU A 18 -8.43 -6.12 -14.47
C LEU A 18 -7.76 -6.08 -13.11
N VAL A 19 -8.31 -6.82 -12.14
CA VAL A 19 -7.76 -6.91 -10.79
C VAL A 19 -6.44 -7.67 -10.82
N GLU A 20 -6.36 -8.74 -11.61
CA GLU A 20 -5.14 -9.52 -11.83
C GLU A 20 -4.04 -8.68 -12.50
N ASN A 21 -4.37 -7.95 -13.57
CA ASN A 21 -3.42 -7.05 -14.24
C ASN A 21 -2.90 -5.95 -13.32
N LEU A 22 -3.77 -5.38 -12.47
CA LEU A 22 -3.36 -4.38 -11.49
C LEU A 22 -2.39 -4.97 -10.46
N LEU A 23 -2.66 -6.19 -9.98
CA LEU A 23 -1.78 -6.89 -9.06
C LEU A 23 -0.40 -7.12 -9.70
N HIS A 24 -0.36 -7.71 -10.89
CA HIS A 24 0.88 -8.05 -11.58
C HIS A 24 1.72 -6.81 -11.95
N SER A 25 1.07 -5.70 -12.32
CA SER A 25 1.76 -4.44 -12.59
C SER A 25 2.29 -3.74 -11.33
N SER A 26 1.69 -3.99 -10.16
CA SER A 26 2.08 -3.35 -8.90
C SER A 26 3.04 -4.20 -8.06
N VAL A 27 2.91 -5.52 -8.11
CA VAL A 27 3.61 -6.46 -7.24
C VAL A 27 4.41 -7.47 -8.06
N LEU A 28 5.74 -7.35 -8.02
CA LEU A 28 6.63 -8.23 -8.77
C LEU A 28 6.95 -9.49 -7.97
N LYS A 29 7.15 -9.32 -6.65
CA LYS A 29 7.41 -10.40 -5.69
C LYS A 29 6.98 -9.97 -4.29
N VAL A 30 6.43 -10.91 -3.52
CA VAL A 30 6.22 -10.76 -2.07
C VAL A 30 7.21 -11.59 -1.26
N GLY A 31 7.54 -11.10 -0.08
CA GLY A 31 8.36 -11.79 0.91
C GLY A 31 7.48 -12.69 1.80
N LYS A 32 7.79 -12.70 3.11
CA LYS A 32 7.08 -13.52 4.11
C LYS A 32 5.92 -12.83 4.82
N GLN A 33 5.46 -11.69 4.32
CA GLN A 33 4.28 -11.03 4.90
C GLN A 33 3.06 -11.95 4.75
N GLN A 34 2.17 -11.98 5.74
CA GLN A 34 0.97 -12.82 5.69
C GLN A 34 -0.09 -12.26 4.73
N HIS A 35 -0.13 -10.94 4.60
CA HIS A 35 -1.13 -10.23 3.83
C HIS A 35 -0.49 -9.13 2.99
N LEU A 36 -1.21 -8.70 1.96
CA LEU A 36 -0.95 -7.51 1.18
C LEU A 36 -2.25 -6.78 0.92
N VAL A 37 -2.25 -5.46 1.11
CA VAL A 37 -3.39 -4.60 0.80
C VAL A 37 -3.06 -3.80 -0.45
N LEU A 38 -3.92 -3.88 -1.46
CA LEU A 38 -3.84 -3.07 -2.68
C LEU A 38 -5.07 -2.17 -2.77
N ILE A 39 -4.87 -0.87 -2.90
CA ILE A 39 -5.94 0.11 -2.91
C ILE A 39 -5.92 0.85 -4.25
N ASN A 40 -6.96 0.68 -5.05
CA ASN A 40 -7.17 1.46 -6.26
C ASN A 40 -8.15 2.60 -5.99
N LEU A 41 -7.62 3.81 -5.81
CA LEU A 41 -8.40 5.01 -5.54
C LEU A 41 -9.35 5.33 -6.70
N ALA A 42 -8.91 5.19 -7.95
CA ALA A 42 -9.74 5.49 -9.12
C ALA A 42 -10.99 4.59 -9.20
N LYS A 43 -10.91 3.38 -8.65
CA LYS A 43 -12.04 2.43 -8.56
C LYS A 43 -12.73 2.44 -7.20
N SER A 44 -12.21 3.21 -6.23
CA SER A 44 -12.67 3.22 -4.83
C SER A 44 -12.73 1.81 -4.23
N ARG A 45 -11.67 1.04 -4.47
CA ARG A 45 -11.57 -0.35 -4.01
C ARG A 45 -10.30 -0.62 -3.24
N LEU A 46 -10.43 -1.42 -2.19
CA LEU A 46 -9.37 -2.10 -1.48
C LEU A 46 -9.49 -3.59 -1.76
N TYR A 47 -8.37 -4.23 -2.11
CA TYR A 47 -8.22 -5.65 -2.29
C TYR A 47 -7.29 -6.18 -1.20
N LEU A 48 -7.74 -7.21 -0.49
CA LEU A 48 -6.92 -7.90 0.49
C LEU A 48 -6.49 -9.24 -0.09
N TYR A 49 -5.17 -9.45 -0.12
CA TYR A 49 -4.56 -10.70 -0.54
C TYR A 49 -3.97 -11.41 0.66
N GLN A 50 -4.12 -12.73 0.68
CA GLN A 50 -3.34 -13.62 1.53
C GLN A 50 -2.09 -14.08 0.76
N VAL A 51 -0.95 -14.12 1.43
CA VAL A 51 0.27 -14.66 0.86
C VAL A 51 0.41 -16.13 1.26
N ASP A 52 0.45 -17.02 0.28
CA ASP A 52 0.76 -18.44 0.48
C ASP A 52 1.92 -18.87 -0.43
N ASN A 53 3.04 -19.26 0.18
CA ASN A 53 4.25 -19.70 -0.53
C ASN A 53 4.72 -18.75 -1.66
N GLY A 54 4.52 -17.44 -1.49
CA GLY A 54 4.88 -16.41 -2.47
C GLY A 54 3.81 -16.13 -3.53
N HIS A 55 2.69 -16.86 -3.51
CA HIS A 55 1.49 -16.58 -4.29
C HIS A 55 0.56 -15.63 -3.52
N LEU A 56 -0.21 -14.83 -4.26
CA LEU A 56 -1.15 -13.85 -3.73
C LEU A 56 -2.57 -14.25 -4.08
N ASP A 57 -3.30 -14.78 -3.10
CA ASP A 57 -4.69 -15.17 -3.27
C ASP A 57 -5.60 -14.04 -2.82
N LEU A 58 -6.46 -13.56 -3.73
CA LEU A 58 -7.46 -12.55 -3.38
C LEU A 58 -8.49 -13.17 -2.44
N ILE A 59 -8.55 -12.69 -1.19
CA ILE A 59 -9.47 -13.23 -0.18
C ILE A 59 -10.74 -12.39 -0.02
N THR A 60 -10.67 -11.08 -0.28
CA THR A 60 -11.84 -10.18 -0.28
C THR A 60 -11.51 -8.84 -0.94
N ASP A 61 -12.54 -8.12 -1.40
CA ASP A 61 -12.46 -6.70 -1.72
C ASP A 61 -13.48 -5.86 -0.94
N TYR A 62 -13.18 -4.58 -0.73
CA TYR A 62 -14.03 -3.62 -0.04
C TYR A 62 -14.12 -2.28 -0.78
N TYR A 63 -15.27 -1.63 -0.62
CA TYR A 63 -15.44 -0.26 -1.08
C TYR A 63 -14.68 0.69 -0.14
N VAL A 64 -14.02 1.71 -0.69
CA VAL A 64 -13.32 2.71 0.11
C VAL A 64 -13.63 4.14 -0.30
N SER A 65 -13.56 5.05 0.65
CA SER A 65 -13.54 6.50 0.41
C SER A 65 -12.12 7.05 0.57
N MET A 66 -11.75 7.99 -0.30
CA MET A 66 -10.48 8.71 -0.27
C MET A 66 -10.65 10.17 0.20
N GLY A 67 -9.54 10.91 0.21
CA GLY A 67 -9.51 12.34 0.48
C GLY A 67 -10.32 13.18 -0.48
N THR A 68 -10.93 14.25 0.02
CA THR A 68 -11.67 15.25 -0.79
C THR A 68 -10.80 16.00 -1.80
N GLY A 69 -9.48 16.01 -1.61
CA GLY A 69 -8.51 16.53 -2.58
C GLY A 69 -8.17 15.55 -3.69
N GLY A 70 -8.70 14.32 -3.64
CA GLY A 70 -8.39 13.24 -4.57
C GLY A 70 -7.11 12.48 -4.19
N ALA A 71 -6.39 12.00 -5.19
CA ALA A 71 -5.19 11.18 -5.03
C ALA A 71 -3.89 12.00 -5.23
N GLY A 72 -2.78 11.48 -4.70
CA GLY A 72 -1.43 12.05 -4.88
C GLY A 72 -1.13 13.15 -3.88
N LYS A 73 -1.11 12.79 -2.59
CA LYS A 73 -0.76 13.69 -1.49
C LYS A 73 0.68 14.21 -1.59
N GLU A 74 0.82 15.52 -1.50
CA GLU A 74 2.13 16.20 -1.54
C GLU A 74 2.38 17.12 -0.33
N ARG A 75 1.32 17.66 0.28
CA ARG A 75 1.48 18.69 1.33
C ARG A 75 0.51 18.48 2.49
N GLU A 76 0.88 18.95 3.67
CA GLU A 76 -0.05 19.02 4.78
C GLU A 76 -1.28 19.87 4.41
N GLY A 77 -2.48 19.39 4.77
CA GLY A 77 -3.74 20.10 4.50
C GLY A 77 -4.24 20.07 3.05
N ASP A 78 -3.56 19.41 2.11
CA ASP A 78 -4.03 19.28 0.71
C ASP A 78 -5.28 18.38 0.54
N ARG A 79 -5.66 17.67 1.62
CA ARG A 79 -6.80 16.74 1.71
C ARG A 79 -6.74 15.57 0.72
N LYS A 80 -5.54 15.25 0.22
CA LYS A 80 -5.33 14.14 -0.72
C LYS A 80 -4.96 12.85 -0.01
N THR A 81 -5.33 11.72 -0.60
CA THR A 81 -4.80 10.40 -0.21
C THR A 81 -3.50 10.14 -0.96
N PRO A 82 -2.43 9.67 -0.29
CA PRO A 82 -1.15 9.45 -0.96
C PRO A 82 -1.20 8.30 -1.96
N ILE A 83 -0.26 8.32 -2.90
CA ILE A 83 0.00 7.24 -3.86
C ILE A 83 1.41 6.74 -3.57
N GLY A 84 1.61 5.43 -3.52
CA GLY A 84 2.90 4.83 -3.15
C GLY A 84 2.78 3.48 -2.48
N VAL A 85 3.89 3.00 -1.93
CA VAL A 85 3.95 1.76 -1.14
C VAL A 85 4.22 2.11 0.32
N TYR A 86 3.30 1.70 1.19
CA TYR A 86 3.30 1.96 2.63
C TYR A 86 3.27 0.65 3.41
N HIS A 87 3.36 0.74 4.72
CA HIS A 87 3.02 -0.36 5.62
C HIS A 87 2.22 0.14 6.81
N ILE A 88 1.43 -0.76 7.39
CA ILE A 88 0.70 -0.52 8.63
C ILE A 88 1.70 -0.44 9.79
N THR A 89 1.64 0.61 10.58
CA THR A 89 2.57 0.83 11.71
C THR A 89 1.99 0.44 13.06
N ASP A 90 0.66 0.44 13.20
CA ASP A 90 -0.03 0.12 14.45
C ASP A 90 -1.50 -0.26 14.19
N PHE A 91 -2.20 -0.68 15.23
CA PHE A 91 -3.66 -0.71 15.28
C PHE A 91 -4.16 0.05 16.51
N VAL A 92 -5.07 1.01 16.29
CA VAL A 92 -5.71 1.78 17.35
C VAL A 92 -7.19 1.40 17.42
N PRO A 93 -7.64 0.71 18.48
CA PRO A 93 -9.05 0.40 18.69
C PRO A 93 -9.92 1.65 18.74
N GLY A 94 -11.14 1.55 18.21
CA GLY A 94 -12.12 2.62 18.16
C GLY A 94 -12.44 3.24 19.52
N GLU A 95 -12.40 2.46 20.62
CA GLU A 95 -12.69 2.98 21.96
C GLU A 95 -11.66 4.01 22.45
N ARG A 96 -10.48 4.07 21.81
CA ARG A 96 -9.43 5.07 22.09
C ARG A 96 -9.47 6.27 21.14
N LEU A 97 -10.42 6.30 20.22
CA LEU A 97 -10.50 7.29 19.14
C LEU A 97 -11.83 8.06 19.22
N ALA A 98 -11.89 9.20 18.54
CA ALA A 98 -13.17 9.87 18.28
C ALA A 98 -14.05 8.98 17.38
N ASP A 99 -15.38 9.11 17.51
CA ASP A 99 -16.36 8.32 16.75
C ASP A 99 -16.13 8.35 15.23
N LEU A 100 -15.53 9.43 14.71
CA LEU A 100 -15.11 9.56 13.31
C LEU A 100 -14.34 8.36 12.75
N TYR A 101 -13.57 7.67 13.58
CA TYR A 101 -12.73 6.53 13.19
C TYR A 101 -13.42 5.17 13.32
N GLY A 102 -14.64 5.15 13.88
CA GLY A 102 -15.48 3.97 13.94
C GLY A 102 -14.83 2.80 14.67
N TYR A 103 -14.81 1.64 14.03
CA TYR A 103 -14.24 0.39 14.56
C TYR A 103 -12.79 0.55 15.07
N GLY A 104 -12.00 1.42 14.42
CA GLY A 104 -10.61 1.65 14.74
C GLY A 104 -9.83 2.13 13.53
N ALA A 105 -8.52 2.30 13.72
CA ALA A 105 -7.61 2.79 12.69
C ALA A 105 -6.35 1.92 12.58
N LEU A 106 -5.88 1.74 11.34
CA LEU A 106 -4.59 1.18 10.98
C LEU A 106 -3.75 2.32 10.37
N PRO A 107 -2.87 2.98 11.16
CA PRO A 107 -2.01 4.02 10.64
C PRO A 107 -1.01 3.52 9.61
N LEU A 108 -0.77 4.33 8.57
CA LEU A 108 0.28 4.09 7.58
C LEU A 108 1.53 4.91 7.90
N ASN A 109 2.69 4.43 7.45
CA ASN A 109 3.97 5.14 7.58
C ASN A 109 4.12 6.36 6.62
N TYR A 110 3.04 7.00 6.19
CA TYR A 110 3.12 8.22 5.38
C TYR A 110 3.52 9.43 6.25
N PRO A 111 4.44 10.30 5.79
CA PRO A 111 5.24 10.17 4.58
C PRO A 111 6.35 9.13 4.77
N ASN A 112 6.47 8.19 3.83
CA ASN A 112 7.57 7.22 3.84
C ASN A 112 8.88 7.91 3.41
N ILE A 113 10.02 7.19 3.41
CA ILE A 113 11.31 7.81 3.07
C ILE A 113 11.35 8.38 1.64
N TRP A 114 10.64 7.76 0.71
CA TRP A 114 10.52 8.26 -0.67
C TRP A 114 9.67 9.53 -0.73
N ASP A 115 8.57 9.60 0.00
CA ASP A 115 7.78 10.83 0.11
C ASP A 115 8.61 11.98 0.69
N GLN A 116 9.40 11.69 1.73
CA GLN A 116 10.28 12.66 2.38
C GLN A 116 11.39 13.14 1.43
N SER A 117 11.98 12.25 0.61
CA SER A 117 13.02 12.62 -0.36
C SER A 117 12.48 13.56 -1.46
N LEU A 118 11.19 13.45 -1.78
CA LEU A 118 10.47 14.35 -2.69
C LEU A 118 9.97 15.63 -2.00
N GLY A 119 10.25 15.83 -0.71
CA GLY A 119 9.81 17.00 0.05
C GLY A 119 8.31 16.99 0.36
N ARG A 120 7.63 15.84 0.29
CA ARG A 120 6.21 15.72 0.63
C ARG A 120 6.02 15.84 2.14
N THR A 121 4.94 16.49 2.55
CA THR A 121 4.65 16.79 3.98
C THR A 121 3.25 16.35 4.41
N GLY A 122 3.01 16.37 5.72
CA GLY A 122 1.78 15.92 6.35
C GLY A 122 1.99 14.67 7.19
N HIS A 123 0.92 14.15 7.77
CA HIS A 123 0.91 13.00 8.66
C HIS A 123 -0.53 12.44 8.76
N GLY A 124 -0.73 11.39 9.55
CA GLY A 124 -2.07 10.94 9.93
C GLY A 124 -2.89 10.28 8.83
N ILE A 125 -2.23 9.60 7.87
CA ILE A 125 -2.93 8.84 6.83
C ILE A 125 -3.22 7.43 7.35
N TRP A 126 -4.48 7.14 7.62
CA TRP A 126 -4.92 5.88 8.21
C TRP A 126 -5.92 5.15 7.31
N LEU A 127 -6.00 3.83 7.45
CA LEU A 127 -7.18 3.05 7.08
C LEU A 127 -8.09 3.01 8.31
N HIS A 128 -9.35 3.44 8.21
CA HIS A 128 -10.24 3.46 9.37
C HIS A 128 -11.71 3.25 9.01
N GLY A 129 -12.54 3.04 10.04
CA GLY A 129 -13.99 2.86 9.93
C GLY A 129 -14.77 4.16 9.72
N THR A 130 -16.10 4.09 9.83
CA THR A 130 -17.01 5.26 9.73
C THR A 130 -17.58 5.66 11.09
N PRO A 131 -18.07 6.90 11.25
CA PRO A 131 -18.93 7.27 12.38
C PRO A 131 -20.03 6.24 12.65
N SER A 132 -20.42 6.06 13.92
CA SER A 132 -21.39 5.03 14.31
C SER A 132 -22.78 5.23 13.69
N ASP A 133 -23.14 6.46 13.32
CA ASP A 133 -24.38 6.81 12.64
C ASP A 133 -24.30 6.72 11.09
N THR A 134 -23.14 6.38 10.55
CA THR A 134 -22.83 6.41 9.13
C THR A 134 -22.39 5.04 8.66
N PHE A 135 -23.21 4.39 7.83
CA PHE A 135 -22.83 3.11 7.24
C PHE A 135 -21.67 3.24 6.24
N SER A 136 -21.75 4.21 5.33
CA SER A 136 -20.76 4.40 4.26
C SER A 136 -20.61 5.87 3.91
N ARG A 137 -19.49 6.21 3.25
CA ARG A 137 -19.18 7.59 2.84
C ARG A 137 -19.09 7.69 1.31
N PRO A 138 -19.34 8.87 0.72
CA PRO A 138 -19.09 9.11 -0.71
C PRO A 138 -17.63 8.82 -1.10
N PRO A 139 -17.32 8.53 -2.37
CA PRO A 139 -15.97 8.13 -2.81
C PRO A 139 -14.84 9.08 -2.43
N GLN A 140 -15.10 10.39 -2.38
CA GLN A 140 -14.14 11.40 -1.96
C GLN A 140 -14.73 12.22 -0.82
N SER A 141 -14.33 11.90 0.42
CA SER A 141 -14.96 12.52 1.58
C SER A 141 -14.04 12.72 2.79
N SER A 142 -12.88 12.06 2.84
CA SER A 142 -11.96 12.18 3.98
C SER A 142 -11.02 13.40 3.84
N GLN A 143 -10.15 13.60 4.83
CA GLN A 143 -9.06 14.58 4.75
C GLN A 143 -7.74 13.94 4.24
N GLY A 144 -7.78 12.72 3.73
CA GLY A 144 -6.62 12.00 3.19
C GLY A 144 -6.58 10.53 3.58
N CYS A 145 -7.27 10.13 4.64
CA CYS A 145 -7.44 8.73 5.05
C CYS A 145 -8.16 7.89 3.99
N VAL A 146 -7.94 6.58 4.03
CA VAL A 146 -8.77 5.59 3.32
C VAL A 146 -9.83 5.10 4.30
N VAL A 147 -11.11 5.22 3.95
CA VAL A 147 -12.21 4.94 4.87
C VAL A 147 -13.04 3.75 4.38
N LEU A 148 -13.23 2.77 5.25
CA LEU A 148 -14.09 1.60 5.07
C LEU A 148 -15.31 1.73 5.97
N ASN A 149 -16.37 0.96 5.72
CA ASN A 149 -17.42 0.82 6.72
C ASN A 149 -16.93 0.01 7.94
N ASN A 150 -17.64 0.11 9.06
CA ASN A 150 -17.21 -0.55 10.31
C ASN A 150 -17.20 -2.08 10.25
N GLU A 151 -18.06 -2.72 9.46
CA GLU A 151 -18.07 -4.18 9.30
C GLU A 151 -16.83 -4.65 8.52
N GLU A 152 -16.50 -3.95 7.44
CA GLU A 152 -15.33 -4.23 6.60
C GLU A 152 -14.03 -3.94 7.35
N MET A 153 -13.96 -2.82 8.08
CA MET A 153 -12.84 -2.51 8.96
C MET A 153 -12.66 -3.58 10.06
N GLY A 154 -13.76 -4.02 10.67
CA GLY A 154 -13.75 -5.11 11.65
C GLY A 154 -13.32 -6.44 11.06
N SER A 155 -13.68 -6.71 9.80
CA SER A 155 -13.24 -7.88 9.06
C SER A 155 -11.73 -7.87 8.81
N LEU A 156 -11.16 -6.74 8.36
CA LEU A 156 -9.70 -6.61 8.20
C LEU A 156 -8.94 -6.93 9.48
N VAL A 157 -9.35 -6.34 10.61
CA VAL A 157 -8.63 -6.43 11.87
C VAL A 157 -8.88 -7.77 12.59
N SER A 158 -10.14 -8.17 12.75
CA SER A 158 -10.50 -9.29 13.63
C SER A 158 -10.73 -10.61 12.92
N LYS A 159 -11.20 -10.59 11.66
CA LYS A 159 -11.43 -11.82 10.88
C LYS A 159 -10.17 -12.26 10.16
N PHE A 160 -9.52 -11.33 9.46
CA PHE A 160 -8.32 -11.62 8.67
C PHE A 160 -7.02 -11.33 9.40
N ASN A 161 -7.08 -10.68 10.57
CA ASN A 161 -5.89 -10.44 11.39
C ASN A 161 -4.80 -9.65 10.64
N VAL A 162 -5.21 -8.68 9.81
CA VAL A 162 -4.29 -7.74 9.16
C VAL A 162 -3.48 -7.02 10.24
N SER A 163 -2.16 -7.17 10.17
CA SER A 163 -1.24 -6.82 11.25
C SER A 163 -0.23 -5.75 10.85
N VAL A 164 0.52 -5.27 11.84
CA VAL A 164 1.64 -4.34 11.64
C VAL A 164 2.63 -4.93 10.63
N ALA A 165 3.25 -4.06 9.85
CA ALA A 165 4.15 -4.38 8.72
C ALA A 165 3.46 -4.96 7.48
N THR A 166 2.13 -5.14 7.48
CA THR A 166 1.39 -5.47 6.26
C THR A 166 1.61 -4.37 5.21
N PRO A 167 2.11 -4.70 4.00
CA PRO A 167 2.28 -3.74 2.91
C PRO A 167 0.93 -3.21 2.43
N VAL A 168 0.86 -1.91 2.20
CA VAL A 168 -0.31 -1.21 1.66
C VAL A 168 0.13 -0.44 0.42
N ILE A 169 -0.27 -0.91 -0.75
CA ILE A 169 0.04 -0.28 -2.04
C ILE A 169 -1.17 0.55 -2.44
N ILE A 170 -0.96 1.85 -2.65
CA ILE A 170 -2.04 2.77 -3.04
C ILE A 170 -1.74 3.30 -4.44
N VAL A 171 -2.66 3.03 -5.36
CA VAL A 171 -2.60 3.42 -6.76
C VAL A 171 -3.84 4.26 -7.13
N ASN A 172 -3.76 5.00 -8.23
CA ASN A 172 -4.89 5.73 -8.78
C ASN A 172 -5.07 5.38 -10.27
N GLN A 173 -5.34 4.11 -10.54
CA GLN A 173 -5.29 3.53 -11.88
C GLN A 173 -6.71 3.38 -12.47
N ALA A 174 -7.06 4.24 -13.42
CA ALA A 174 -8.36 4.21 -14.07
C ALA A 174 -8.42 3.25 -15.27
N GLU A 175 -7.31 3.17 -16.01
CA GLU A 175 -7.14 2.39 -17.24
C GLU A 175 -6.33 1.11 -16.98
N ASP A 176 -6.53 0.10 -17.80
CA ASP A 176 -5.84 -1.17 -17.63
C ASP A 176 -4.41 -1.08 -18.14
N LEU A 177 -3.48 -1.60 -17.36
CA LEU A 177 -2.08 -1.71 -17.75
C LEU A 177 -1.84 -3.13 -18.25
N MET A 178 -1.35 -3.24 -19.49
CA MET A 178 -0.76 -4.48 -19.95
C MET A 178 0.60 -4.62 -19.26
N PHE A 179 0.75 -5.70 -18.49
CA PHE A 179 2.01 -6.05 -17.86
C PHE A 179 2.69 -7.18 -18.63
N LEU A 180 3.97 -7.00 -18.94
CA LEU A 180 4.76 -8.03 -19.61
C LEU A 180 5.52 -8.84 -18.57
N GLU A 181 5.21 -10.13 -18.47
CA GLU A 181 5.89 -11.05 -17.54
C GLU A 181 7.42 -11.07 -17.73
N SER A 182 7.90 -10.81 -18.95
CA SER A 182 9.33 -10.65 -19.23
C SER A 182 9.97 -9.48 -18.48
N GLU A 183 9.25 -8.37 -18.33
CA GLU A 183 9.73 -7.21 -17.56
C GLU A 183 9.83 -7.57 -16.07
N ARG A 184 8.84 -8.30 -15.53
CA ARG A 184 8.89 -8.82 -14.15
C ARG A 184 10.16 -9.60 -13.89
N LEU A 185 10.43 -10.58 -14.76
CA LEU A 185 11.56 -11.50 -14.60
C LEU A 185 12.90 -10.78 -14.73
N GLU A 186 12.99 -9.82 -15.64
CA GLU A 186 14.17 -8.96 -15.80
C GLU A 186 14.44 -8.17 -14.52
N VAL A 187 13.45 -7.44 -14.01
CA VAL A 187 13.60 -6.63 -12.78
C VAL A 187 13.99 -7.50 -11.59
N LEU A 188 13.33 -8.65 -11.41
CA LEU A 188 13.63 -9.55 -10.29
C LEU A 188 15.06 -10.12 -10.38
N SER A 189 15.50 -10.50 -11.58
CA SER A 189 16.87 -10.98 -11.81
C SER A 189 17.91 -9.91 -11.45
N GLU A 190 17.67 -8.67 -11.85
CA GLU A 190 18.58 -7.55 -11.62
C GLU A 190 18.64 -7.16 -10.14
N VAL A 191 17.49 -7.04 -9.47
CA VAL A 191 17.42 -6.78 -8.02
C VAL A 191 18.12 -7.90 -7.24
N GLN A 192 17.89 -9.17 -7.61
CA GLN A 192 18.53 -10.30 -6.95
C GLN A 192 20.06 -10.30 -7.17
N HIS A 193 20.52 -10.05 -8.40
CA HIS A 193 21.94 -9.99 -8.72
C HIS A 193 22.63 -8.86 -7.96
N TRP A 194 22.03 -7.68 -7.93
CA TRP A 194 22.57 -6.55 -7.21
C TRP A 194 22.67 -6.82 -5.71
N LEU A 195 21.61 -7.35 -5.08
CA LEU A 195 21.63 -7.67 -3.66
C LEU A 195 22.75 -8.68 -3.33
N ALA A 196 22.99 -9.65 -4.22
CA ALA A 196 24.11 -10.58 -4.09
C ALA A 196 25.48 -9.92 -4.24
N SER A 197 25.60 -8.89 -5.09
CA SER A 197 26.85 -8.17 -5.33
C SER A 197 27.30 -7.28 -4.17
N GLN A 198 26.36 -6.79 -3.33
CA GLN A 198 26.69 -5.90 -2.21
C GLN A 198 27.39 -6.60 -1.04
N GLY A 199 27.47 -7.93 -1.06
CA GLY A 199 28.07 -8.71 0.02
C GLY A 199 27.28 -8.67 1.34
N GLU A 200 26.09 -8.06 1.34
CA GLU A 200 25.16 -8.16 2.46
C GLU A 200 24.52 -9.55 2.48
N ALA A 201 24.48 -10.18 3.66
CA ALA A 201 23.69 -11.38 3.81
C ALA A 201 22.21 -11.00 3.74
N PHE A 202 21.50 -11.48 2.72
CA PHE A 202 20.05 -11.37 2.61
C PHE A 202 19.49 -12.75 2.28
N ASN A 203 18.20 -12.93 2.52
CA ASN A 203 17.47 -14.11 2.08
C ASN A 203 16.45 -13.68 1.02
N TRP A 204 16.61 -14.15 -0.22
CA TRP A 204 15.73 -13.81 -1.33
C TRP A 204 14.26 -14.15 -1.06
N ALA A 205 14.00 -15.19 -0.26
CA ALA A 205 12.64 -15.54 0.14
C ALA A 205 11.95 -14.42 0.94
N ASP A 206 12.72 -13.60 1.66
CA ASP A 206 12.23 -12.52 2.51
C ASP A 206 12.08 -11.18 1.75
N VAL A 207 12.60 -11.09 0.52
CA VAL A 207 12.57 -9.86 -0.29
C VAL A 207 11.21 -9.68 -0.93
N SER A 208 10.63 -8.50 -0.74
CA SER A 208 9.47 -8.02 -1.51
C SER A 208 9.93 -6.98 -2.53
N VAL A 209 9.34 -7.01 -3.72
CA VAL A 209 9.65 -6.09 -4.83
C VAL A 209 8.35 -5.59 -5.44
N TYR A 210 8.21 -4.28 -5.51
CA TYR A 210 7.02 -3.58 -5.99
C TYR A 210 7.40 -2.59 -7.09
N SER A 211 6.53 -2.41 -8.08
CA SER A 211 6.60 -1.25 -8.98
C SER A 211 6.09 -0.05 -8.18
N TYR A 212 6.85 1.03 -8.12
CA TYR A 212 6.45 2.17 -7.30
C TYR A 212 5.40 3.01 -8.01
N PRO A 213 4.19 3.16 -7.46
CA PRO A 213 3.10 3.85 -8.15
C PRO A 213 3.42 5.30 -8.55
N ASN A 214 3.01 5.69 -9.75
CA ASN A 214 3.21 7.02 -10.35
C ASN A 214 4.68 7.48 -10.52
N GLU A 215 5.65 6.58 -10.38
CA GLU A 215 7.06 6.88 -10.61
C GLU A 215 7.58 6.01 -11.76
N ALA A 216 7.99 6.63 -12.87
CA ALA A 216 8.41 5.91 -14.06
C ALA A 216 9.66 5.06 -13.77
N GLN A 217 9.56 3.76 -14.08
CA GLN A 217 10.64 2.77 -13.94
C GLN A 217 11.30 2.78 -12.55
N LEU A 218 10.52 3.11 -11.51
CA LEU A 218 10.97 3.04 -10.14
C LEU A 218 10.42 1.77 -9.48
N TYR A 219 11.31 1.01 -8.86
CA TYR A 219 10.98 -0.23 -8.17
C TYR A 219 11.45 -0.13 -6.73
N TYR A 220 10.64 -0.65 -5.82
CA TYR A 220 10.90 -0.61 -4.40
C TYR A 220 11.09 -2.03 -3.88
N ALA A 221 12.27 -2.29 -3.31
CA ALA A 221 12.62 -3.53 -2.67
C ALA A 221 12.69 -3.34 -1.15
N THR A 222 12.14 -4.28 -0.39
CA THR A 222 12.22 -4.28 1.08
C THR A 222 12.39 -5.67 1.65
N PHE A 223 13.21 -5.78 2.69
CA PHE A 223 13.58 -7.04 3.32
C PHE A 223 14.14 -6.79 4.74
N PRO A 224 14.12 -7.78 5.64
CA PRO A 224 14.70 -7.66 6.97
C PRO A 224 16.20 -7.37 6.96
N ASP A 225 16.67 -6.47 7.84
CA ASP A 225 18.09 -6.27 8.08
C ASP A 225 18.64 -7.41 8.96
N VAL A 226 19.47 -8.27 8.38
CA VAL A 226 20.10 -9.39 9.11
C VAL A 226 21.05 -8.94 10.22
N ARG A 227 21.52 -7.68 10.17
CA ARG A 227 22.43 -7.10 11.18
C ARG A 227 21.68 -6.41 12.31
N ARG A 228 20.42 -6.04 12.10
CA ARG A 228 19.59 -5.30 13.05
C ARG A 228 18.20 -5.92 13.10
N GLU A 229 18.02 -6.80 14.09
CA GLU A 229 16.72 -7.41 14.34
C GLU A 229 15.61 -6.34 14.48
N GLY A 230 14.44 -6.63 13.92
CA GLY A 230 13.30 -5.71 13.93
C GLY A 230 13.44 -4.48 13.03
N HIS A 231 14.41 -4.46 12.10
CA HIS A 231 14.52 -3.41 11.08
C HIS A 231 14.30 -3.97 9.67
N LEU A 232 13.78 -3.14 8.79
CA LEU A 232 13.67 -3.38 7.36
C LEU A 232 14.65 -2.48 6.62
N ILE A 233 15.28 -3.03 5.61
CA ILE A 233 15.97 -2.27 4.58
C ILE A 233 14.93 -1.90 3.51
N HIS A 234 15.03 -0.67 3.03
CA HIS A 234 14.21 -0.12 1.97
C HIS A 234 15.15 0.38 0.87
N GLN A 235 14.99 -0.12 -0.34
CA GLN A 235 15.79 0.29 -1.49
C GLN A 235 14.90 0.67 -2.66
N TYR A 236 15.22 1.80 -3.27
CA TYR A 236 14.53 2.33 -4.43
C TYR A 236 15.47 2.31 -5.61
N TRP A 237 15.02 1.62 -6.65
CA TRP A 237 15.76 1.29 -7.85
C TRP A 237 15.12 1.99 -9.03
N ARG A 238 15.91 2.72 -9.81
CA ARG A 238 15.43 3.32 -11.04
C ARG A 238 16.18 2.77 -12.22
N ARG A 239 15.46 2.42 -13.28
CA ARG A 239 16.03 2.17 -14.60
C ARG A 239 16.04 3.49 -15.37
N ASP A 240 17.19 3.85 -15.91
CA ASP A 240 17.32 5.07 -16.74
C ASP A 240 16.93 4.81 -18.20
N GLN A 241 16.99 5.85 -19.03
CA GLN A 241 16.61 5.78 -20.45
C GLN A 241 17.53 4.87 -21.27
N GLU A 242 18.74 4.61 -20.79
CA GLU A 242 19.73 3.73 -21.42
C GLU A 242 19.56 2.27 -20.93
N GLY A 243 18.63 2.05 -20.01
CA GLY A 243 18.31 0.75 -19.44
C GLY A 243 19.19 0.36 -18.25
N ALA A 244 20.06 1.26 -17.76
CA ALA A 244 20.95 0.99 -16.65
C ALA A 244 20.24 1.16 -15.30
N TRP A 245 20.59 0.29 -14.36
CA TRP A 245 20.02 0.25 -13.01
C TRP A 245 20.81 1.13 -12.04
N GLN A 246 20.08 1.93 -11.27
CA GLN A 246 20.66 2.81 -10.26
C GLN A 246 19.89 2.69 -8.94
N LEU A 247 20.62 2.50 -7.84
CA LEU A 247 20.09 2.69 -6.50
C LEU A 247 19.94 4.19 -6.26
N VAL A 248 18.70 4.67 -6.19
CA VAL A 248 18.43 6.10 -6.02
C VAL A 248 18.22 6.48 -4.54
N LEU A 249 17.81 5.53 -3.71
CA LEU A 249 17.62 5.76 -2.28
C LEU A 249 17.71 4.43 -1.51
N GLN A 250 18.33 4.47 -0.33
CA GLN A 250 18.29 3.39 0.64
C GLN A 250 18.05 3.94 2.05
N SER A 251 17.19 3.27 2.81
CA SER A 251 17.03 3.49 4.25
C SER A 251 16.96 2.16 5.02
N THR A 252 17.09 2.28 6.33
CA THR A 252 16.88 1.16 7.26
C THR A 252 16.02 1.66 8.39
N ASP A 253 14.77 1.20 8.45
CA ASP A 253 13.76 1.71 9.37
C ASP A 253 13.27 0.57 10.28
N PRO A 254 12.92 0.85 11.55
CA PRO A 254 12.32 -0.15 12.42
C PRO A 254 10.96 -0.60 11.86
N VAL A 255 10.65 -1.90 12.00
CA VAL A 255 9.36 -2.50 11.57
C VAL A 255 8.16 -1.85 12.29
N GLN A 256 8.38 -1.36 13.52
CA GLN A 256 7.38 -0.64 14.30
C GLN A 256 7.78 0.82 14.42
N ILE A 257 6.99 1.70 13.81
CA ILE A 257 7.06 3.13 14.09
C ILE A 257 6.06 3.40 15.20
N ALA A 258 6.55 3.57 16.44
CA ALA A 258 5.73 3.97 17.57
C ALA A 258 5.06 5.31 17.23
N THR A 259 3.77 5.25 16.89
CA THR A 259 3.01 6.45 16.58
C THR A 259 2.79 7.18 17.91
N ARG A 260 3.55 8.25 18.15
CA ARG A 260 3.31 9.10 19.33
C ARG A 260 2.02 9.89 19.06
N LEU A 261 0.89 9.30 19.42
CA LEU A 261 -0.35 10.04 19.60
C LEU A 261 -0.13 10.94 20.83
N ASN A 262 0.34 12.16 20.59
CA ASN A 262 0.35 13.22 21.59
C ASN A 262 -1.02 13.88 21.65
#